data_AF-A0A7X7MTM8-F1
#
_entry.id   AF-A0A7X7MTM8-F1
#
_cell.length_a   1.000
_cell.length_b   1.000
_cell.length_c   1.000
_cell.angle_alpha   90.00
_cell.angle_beta   90.00
_cell.angle_gamma   90.00
#
_symmetry.space_group_name_H-M   'P 1'
#
loop_
_entity.id
_entity.type
_entity.pdbx_description
1 polymer ?
#
loop_
_entity_poly.entity_id
_entity_poly.type
_entity_poly.pdbx_seq_one_letter_code
_entity_poly.pdbx_strand_id
1 'polypeptide(L)' 'MKTSTGFNGDGATPEAVEVMLKTCAGRAKVKPSGGIRDWDTALRFVRMGADRLGVGSADKILDGAPAAEGY' A
#
# COMPACT_ATOMS: atom_id res chain seq x y z
N MET A 1 3.65 10.01 6.09
CA MET A 1 2.76 9.17 6.93
C MET A 1 2.78 7.74 6.44
N LYS A 2 2.69 6.76 7.36
CA LYS A 2 2.64 5.31 7.06
C LYS A 2 1.30 4.75 7.55
N THR A 3 0.66 3.87 6.79
CA THR A 3 -0.69 3.34 7.15
C THR A 3 -0.65 2.42 8.36
N SER A 4 0.14 1.33 8.30
CA SER A 4 -0.06 0.20 9.22
C SER A 4 1.27 -0.44 9.62
N THR A 5 1.39 -0.93 10.86
CA THR A 5 2.63 -1.55 11.35
C THR A 5 2.91 -2.90 10.70
N GLY A 6 1.85 -3.62 10.33
CA GLY A 6 1.90 -5.00 9.82
C GLY A 6 1.61 -6.07 10.90
N PHE A 7 1.30 -5.67 12.13
CA PHE A 7 1.06 -6.59 13.26
C PHE A 7 -0.38 -6.57 13.79
N ASN A 8 -1.24 -5.66 13.30
CA ASN A 8 -2.65 -5.55 13.71
C ASN A 8 -3.50 -4.96 12.58
N GLY A 9 -4.75 -5.42 12.48
CA GLY A 9 -5.75 -4.96 11.50
C GLY A 9 -5.45 -5.32 10.05
N ASP A 10 -6.29 -4.84 9.14
CA ASP A 10 -6.34 -5.28 7.73
C ASP A 10 -5.24 -4.69 6.83
N GLY A 11 -4.33 -3.89 7.39
CA GLY A 11 -3.24 -3.27 6.64
C GLY A 11 -3.63 -1.98 5.92
N ALA A 12 -3.13 -1.77 4.71
CA ALA A 12 -3.39 -0.56 3.93
C ALA A 12 -4.67 -0.71 3.11
N THR A 13 -5.63 0.21 3.28
CA THR A 13 -6.82 0.30 2.42
C THR A 13 -6.73 1.51 1.48
N PRO A 14 -7.36 1.45 0.29
CA PRO A 14 -7.47 2.59 -0.62
C PRO A 14 -8.07 3.83 0.04
N GLU A 15 -9.09 3.66 0.87
CA GLU A 15 -9.79 4.76 1.53
C GLU A 15 -8.86 5.45 2.54
N ALA A 16 -8.10 4.68 3.33
CA ALA A 16 -7.13 5.24 4.26
C ALA A 16 -6.01 5.99 3.52
N VAL A 17 -5.51 5.43 2.42
CA VAL A 17 -4.44 6.06 1.63
C VAL A 17 -4.94 7.34 0.95
N GLU A 18 -6.16 7.36 0.43
CA GLU A 18 -6.76 8.56 -0.16
C GLU A 18 -6.87 9.70 0.86
N VAL A 19 -7.38 9.39 2.06
CA VAL A 19 -7.46 10.37 3.16
C VAL A 19 -6.07 10.89 3.50
N MET A 20 -5.08 10.00 3.64
CA MET A 20 -3.70 10.40 3.96
C MET A 20 -3.08 11.30 2.89
N LEU A 21 -3.26 10.98 1.61
CA LEU A 21 -2.77 11.79 0.49
C LEU A 21 -3.40 13.19 0.49
N LYS A 22 -4.73 13.26 0.64
CA LYS A 22 -5.48 14.53 0.74
C LYS A 22 -5.00 15.35 1.94
N THR A 23 -4.83 14.73 3.11
CA THR A 23 -4.37 15.42 4.33
C THR A 23 -2.93 15.92 4.20
N CYS A 24 -2.04 15.11 3.61
CA CYS A 24 -0.66 15.50 3.40
C CYS A 24 -0.55 16.67 2.41
N ALA A 25 -1.35 16.68 1.34
CA ALA A 25 -1.36 17.73 0.32
C ALA A 25 0.06 18.10 -0.15
N GLY A 26 0.89 17.09 -0.41
CA GLY A 26 2.29 17.25 -0.84
C GLY A 26 3.29 17.65 0.25
N ARG A 27 2.84 18.01 1.47
CA ARG A 27 3.74 18.42 2.57
C ARG A 27 4.45 17.24 3.24
N ALA A 28 3.93 16.03 3.07
CA ALA A 28 4.53 14.81 3.57
C ALA A 28 4.28 13.65 2.61
N LYS A 29 5.25 12.74 2.54
CA LYS A 29 5.17 11.54 1.70
C LYS A 29 4.26 10.48 2.31
N VAL A 30 3.55 9.72 1.50
CA VAL A 30 2.62 8.66 1.95
C VAL A 30 3.18 7.28 1.63
N LYS A 31 3.18 6.40 2.64
CA LYS A 31 3.63 5.01 2.54
C LYS A 31 2.54 4.02 2.96
N PRO A 32 1.79 3.44 2.02
CA PRO A 32 0.93 2.29 2.26
C PRO A 32 1.77 1.07 2.66
N SER A 33 1.34 0.34 3.68
CA SER A 33 2.00 -0.90 4.12
C SER A 33 1.05 -1.81 4.90
N GLY A 34 1.31 -3.11 4.81
CA GLY A 34 0.45 -4.16 5.38
C GLY A 34 -0.55 -4.67 4.35
N GLY A 35 -0.62 -5.99 4.16
CA GLY A 35 -1.56 -6.63 3.21
C GLY A 35 -1.20 -6.57 1.72
N ILE A 36 -0.21 -5.76 1.31
CA ILE A 36 0.16 -5.59 -0.10
C ILE A 36 1.00 -6.80 -0.56
N ARG A 37 0.40 -7.72 -1.33
CA ARG A 37 1.00 -9.01 -1.71
C ARG A 37 0.96 -9.32 -3.22
N ASP A 38 0.13 -8.63 -3.97
CA ASP A 38 -0.05 -8.81 -5.41
C ASP A 38 0.28 -7.54 -6.20
N TRP A 39 0.47 -7.74 -7.51
CA TRP A 39 0.82 -6.67 -8.44
C TRP A 39 -0.24 -5.58 -8.52
N ASP A 40 -1.51 -5.95 -8.62
CA ASP A 40 -2.60 -5.00 -8.84
C ASP A 40 -2.82 -4.07 -7.64
N THR A 41 -2.75 -4.62 -6.43
CA THR A 41 -2.81 -3.86 -5.18
C THR A 41 -1.62 -2.90 -5.05
N ALA A 42 -0.40 -3.37 -5.35
CA ALA A 42 0.78 -2.52 -5.33
C ALA A 42 0.67 -1.37 -6.35
N LEU A 43 0.29 -1.70 -7.59
CA LEU A 43 0.13 -0.74 -8.68
C LEU A 43 -0.98 0.27 -8.39
N ARG A 44 -2.09 -0.16 -7.77
CA ARG A 44 -3.17 0.72 -7.33
C ARG A 44 -2.66 1.82 -6.42
N PHE A 45 -1.88 1.48 -5.39
CA PHE A 45 -1.34 2.47 -4.47
C PHE A 45 -0.34 3.44 -5.11
N VAL A 46 0.48 2.95 -6.03
CA VAL A 46 1.37 3.83 -6.82
C VAL A 46 0.56 4.80 -7.67
N ARG A 47 -0.48 4.32 -8.38
CA ARG A 47 -1.37 5.16 -9.20
C ARG A 47 -2.13 6.20 -8.39
N MET A 48 -2.45 5.92 -7.13
CA MET A 48 -3.05 6.89 -6.23
C MET A 48 -2.10 8.03 -5.82
N GLY A 49 -0.78 7.83 -5.98
CA GLY A 49 0.25 8.83 -5.62
C GLY A 49 1.05 8.47 -4.36
N ALA A 50 1.07 7.21 -3.95
CA ALA A 50 1.96 6.78 -2.87
C ALA A 50 3.44 6.91 -3.26
N ASP A 51 4.25 7.47 -2.37
CA ASP A 51 5.70 7.66 -2.60
C ASP A 51 6.53 6.40 -2.37
N ARG A 52 6.01 5.47 -1.55
CA ARG A 52 6.71 4.24 -1.17
C ARG A 52 5.70 3.17 -0.77
N LEU A 53 6.02 1.91 -1.04
CA LEU A 53 5.26 0.78 -0.51
C LEU A 53 6.04 0.06 0.61
N GLY A 54 5.34 -0.37 1.64
CA GLY A 54 5.87 -1.29 2.64
C GLY A 54 5.34 -2.69 2.37
N VAL A 55 6.11 -3.47 1.62
CA VAL A 55 5.81 -4.85 1.20
C VAL A 55 6.82 -5.82 1.82
N GLY A 56 6.37 -7.04 2.11
CA GLY A 56 7.24 -8.15 2.55
C GLY A 56 7.58 -9.16 1.45
N SER A 57 6.97 -9.02 0.27
CA SER A 57 7.08 -9.97 -0.86
C SER A 57 7.33 -9.22 -2.17
N ALA A 58 8.33 -8.34 -2.17
CA ALA A 58 8.62 -7.46 -3.30
C ALA A 58 8.99 -8.25 -4.56
N ASP A 59 9.75 -9.33 -4.41
CA ASP A 59 10.11 -10.29 -5.46
C ASP A 59 8.85 -10.82 -6.17
N LYS A 60 7.91 -11.41 -5.43
CA LYS A 60 6.69 -11.99 -5.98
C LYS A 60 5.82 -10.94 -6.66
N ILE A 61 5.68 -9.77 -6.05
CA ILE A 61 4.92 -8.65 -6.63
C ILE A 61 5.51 -8.27 -7.98
N LEU A 62 6.84 -8.11 -8.06
CA LEU A 62 7.54 -7.74 -9.29
C LEU A 62 7.48 -8.82 -10.37
N ASP A 63 7.38 -10.09 -9.97
CA ASP A 63 7.15 -11.23 -10.88
C ASP A 63 5.67 -11.36 -11.34
N GLY A 64 4.81 -10.39 -10.98
CA GLY A 64 3.41 -10.36 -11.40
C GLY A 64 2.50 -11.27 -10.58
N ALA A 65 2.78 -11.43 -9.28
CA ALA A 65 1.96 -12.24 -8.38
C ALA A 65 0.45 -11.94 -8.57
N PRO A 66 -0.38 -12.99 -8.74
CA PRO A 66 -1.82 -12.83 -8.88
C PRO A 66 -2.40 -12.25 -7.59
N ALA A 67 -3.61 -11.71 -7.69
CA ALA A 67 -4.38 -11.26 -6.52
C ALA A 67 -4.30 -12.32 -5.41
N ALA A 68 -3.77 -11.92 -4.26
CA ALA A 68 -3.67 -12.83 -3.13
C ALA A 68 -5.07 -13.12 -2.58
N GLU A 69 -5.38 -14.39 -2.35
CA GLU A 69 -6.57 -14.77 -1.57
C GLU A 69 -6.33 -14.43 -0.09
N GLY A 70 -7.12 -13.49 0.45
CA GLY A 70 -7.06 -13.00 1.83
C GLY A 70 -6.13 -11.80 2.05
N TYR A 71 -6.36 -10.92 3.04
CA TYR A 71 -7.11 -11.04 4.30
C TYR A 71 -8.61 -10.77 4.19
#